data_AF-A0A2M9YQV0-F1
#
_entry.id   AF-A0A2M9YQV0-F1
#
_cell.length_a   1.000
_cell.length_b   1.000
_cell.length_c   1.000
_cell.angle_alpha   90.00
_cell.angle_beta   90.00
_cell.angle_gamma   90.00
#
_symmetry.space_group_name_H-M   'P 1'
#
loop_
_entity.id
_entity.type
_entity.pdbx_description
1 polymer ?
#
loop_
_entity_poly.entity_id
_entity_poly.type
_entity_poly.pdbx_seq_one_letter_code
_entity_poly.pdbx_strand_id
1 'polypeptide(L)'
;MKQNTKRISFTILLLAFSEEPIYPEEVENRVVYFEESSEETKTQKTENSTGKETKIPSRVPLSAEQKDEKAFPSDENFAKQEILKIEEEWNRYSPEDPKKLAAKLSTLGAIKQKFRDYKTAILFYEQSLAIQDRLGENKSREYALTLYLKSIAEFRIGQTCRAVVSIQSVIEIYHFLGDVDSAIQAEDSFKKYSSFCPKN
;
A
#
# COMPACT_ATOMS: atom_id res chain seq x y z
N MET A 1 -15.44 -41.30 -11.12
CA MET A 1 -15.94 -39.99 -10.66
C MET A 1 -14.74 -39.06 -10.46
N LYS A 2 -14.68 -37.93 -11.19
CA LYS A 2 -13.63 -36.90 -11.07
C LYS A 2 -14.19 -35.71 -10.29
N GLN A 3 -13.55 -35.34 -9.18
CA GLN A 3 -13.63 -34.02 -8.54
C GLN A 3 -12.21 -33.71 -8.03
N ASN A 4 -11.35 -33.11 -8.85
CA ASN A 4 -11.16 -31.68 -9.04
C ASN A 4 -10.61 -30.95 -7.80
N THR A 5 -9.44 -31.42 -7.35
CA THR A 5 -8.53 -30.74 -6.43
C THR A 5 -8.05 -29.45 -7.11
N LYS A 6 -8.58 -28.29 -6.68
CA LYS A 6 -8.06 -26.99 -7.11
C LYS A 6 -6.64 -26.83 -6.59
N ARG A 7 -5.66 -27.23 -7.42
CA ARG A 7 -4.27 -26.78 -7.36
C ARG A 7 -4.29 -25.26 -7.42
N ILE A 8 -4.20 -24.60 -6.27
CA ILE A 8 -3.74 -23.22 -6.22
C ILE A 8 -2.29 -23.27 -6.70
N SER A 9 -2.10 -22.62 -7.83
CA SER A 9 -1.15 -22.98 -8.85
C SER A 9 0.27 -22.57 -8.45
N PHE A 10 1.19 -23.53 -8.62
CA PHE A 10 2.66 -23.46 -8.55
C PHE A 10 3.28 -22.32 -9.40
N THR A 11 2.47 -21.56 -10.14
CA THR A 11 2.86 -20.45 -11.01
C THR A 11 3.35 -19.21 -10.27
N ILE A 12 2.93 -18.98 -9.02
CA ILE A 12 3.47 -17.83 -8.24
C ILE A 12 4.93 -18.11 -7.80
N LEU A 13 5.25 -19.37 -7.51
CA LEU A 13 6.58 -19.80 -7.08
C LEU A 13 7.59 -19.82 -8.24
N LEU A 14 7.16 -20.27 -9.43
CA LEU A 14 8.02 -20.33 -10.62
C LEU A 14 8.44 -18.94 -11.14
N LEU A 15 7.61 -17.91 -11.01
CA LEU A 15 7.97 -16.55 -11.44
C LEU A 15 8.89 -15.81 -10.46
N ALA A 16 9.33 -16.43 -9.36
CA ALA A 16 10.31 -15.86 -8.44
C ALA A 16 11.73 -16.40 -8.66
N PHE A 17 11.89 -17.47 -9.47
CA PHE A 17 13.14 -18.21 -9.62
C PHE A 17 13.92 -17.92 -10.93
N SER A 18 13.38 -17.12 -11.85
CA SER A 18 13.93 -16.99 -13.23
C SER A 18 14.79 -15.76 -13.51
N GLU A 19 15.06 -14.89 -12.54
CA GLU A 19 15.90 -13.71 -12.79
C GLU A 19 17.08 -13.67 -11.83
N GLU A 20 18.24 -14.08 -12.35
CA GLU A 20 19.55 -13.79 -11.77
C GLU A 20 19.71 -12.27 -11.56
N PRO A 21 20.29 -11.83 -10.43
CA PRO A 21 20.47 -10.41 -10.18
C PRO A 21 21.57 -9.85 -11.08
N ILE A 22 21.18 -8.98 -12.02
CA ILE A 22 22.09 -8.04 -12.67
C ILE A 22 22.35 -6.92 -11.65
N TYR A 23 23.59 -6.77 -11.19
CA TYR A 23 24.05 -5.62 -10.43
C TYR A 23 24.44 -4.50 -11.41
N PRO A 24 23.87 -3.29 -11.34
CA PRO A 24 24.47 -2.13 -11.99
C PRO A 24 25.41 -1.41 -11.00
N GLU A 25 26.65 -1.26 -11.44
CA GLU A 25 27.66 -0.35 -10.92
C GLU A 25 27.15 1.11 -10.85
N GLU A 26 27.81 1.84 -9.96
CA GLU A 26 27.75 3.28 -9.67
C GLU A 26 27.25 4.17 -10.82
N VAL A 27 26.23 5.01 -10.53
CA VAL A 27 25.90 6.15 -11.38
C VAL A 27 26.00 7.43 -10.56
N GLU A 28 27.06 8.14 -10.88
CA GLU A 28 27.48 9.45 -10.41
C GLU A 28 26.53 10.58 -10.87
N ASN A 29 26.51 11.65 -10.08
CA ASN A 29 25.73 12.88 -10.20
C ASN A 29 25.45 13.41 -11.62
N ARG A 30 24.19 13.79 -11.88
CA ARG A 30 23.88 15.02 -12.63
C ARG A 30 22.45 15.51 -12.37
N VAL A 31 22.29 16.55 -11.54
CA VAL A 31 21.09 17.39 -11.47
C VAL A 31 21.38 18.66 -12.27
N VAL A 32 20.62 18.88 -13.34
CA VAL A 32 20.64 20.11 -14.13
C VAL A 32 19.33 20.84 -13.87
N TYR A 33 19.42 22.07 -13.37
CA TYR A 33 18.30 22.99 -13.17
C TYR A 33 17.81 23.56 -14.51
N PHE A 34 16.51 23.85 -14.63
CA PHE A 34 15.97 24.76 -15.64
C PHE A 34 14.80 25.57 -15.06
N GLU A 35 14.97 26.89 -15.03
CA GLU A 35 13.93 27.93 -14.94
C GLU A 35 14.01 28.76 -16.23
N GLU A 36 12.85 29.11 -16.81
CA GLU A 36 12.55 30.38 -17.52
C GLU A 36 11.06 30.33 -17.93
N SER A 37 10.14 31.12 -17.37
CA SER A 37 9.85 32.55 -17.57
C SER A 37 9.54 32.94 -19.03
N SER A 38 8.30 33.37 -19.28
CA SER A 38 8.02 34.47 -20.22
C SER A 38 6.67 35.15 -19.92
N GLU A 39 6.72 36.48 -19.94
CA GLU A 39 5.67 37.47 -19.66
C GLU A 39 4.97 37.99 -20.95
N GLU A 40 3.71 38.37 -20.75
CA GLU A 40 2.93 39.51 -21.28
C GLU A 40 2.78 39.81 -22.79
N THR A 41 1.54 40.17 -23.19
CA THR A 41 1.20 41.52 -23.70
C THR A 41 -0.33 41.76 -23.87
N LYS A 42 -0.77 42.98 -23.52
CA LYS A 42 -2.12 43.58 -23.58
C LYS A 42 -2.46 44.20 -24.94
N THR A 43 -3.76 44.40 -25.24
CA THR A 43 -4.46 45.65 -25.69
C THR A 43 -5.93 45.34 -26.08
N GLN A 44 -6.97 45.87 -25.40
CA GLN A 44 -7.75 47.12 -25.62
C GLN A 44 -8.54 47.26 -26.95
N LYS A 45 -9.90 47.34 -26.90
CA LYS A 45 -10.75 48.57 -27.12
C LYS A 45 -12.23 48.29 -27.53
N THR A 46 -13.15 48.92 -26.79
CA THR A 46 -14.37 49.70 -27.14
C THR A 46 -15.50 49.21 -28.10
N GLU A 47 -16.73 49.32 -27.55
CA GLU A 47 -17.94 49.98 -28.08
C GLU A 47 -19.04 49.24 -28.89
N ASN A 48 -20.28 49.55 -28.44
CA ASN A 48 -21.56 49.72 -29.15
C ASN A 48 -22.59 48.57 -29.28
N SER A 49 -23.70 48.80 -28.54
CA SER A 49 -25.08 48.92 -29.04
C SER A 49 -25.69 47.79 -29.86
N THR A 50 -26.68 47.11 -29.29
CA THR A 50 -28.04 47.05 -29.88
C THR A 50 -29.04 46.46 -28.88
N GLY A 51 -30.15 47.17 -28.69
CA GLY A 51 -31.21 46.79 -27.76
C GLY A 51 -32.11 45.67 -28.28
N LYS A 52 -32.86 45.09 -27.35
CA LYS A 52 -34.27 44.70 -27.54
C LYS A 52 -34.95 44.74 -26.17
N GLU A 53 -35.84 45.70 -26.00
CA GLU A 53 -36.87 45.69 -24.97
C GLU A 53 -37.76 44.46 -25.13
N THR A 54 -38.18 43.87 -24.02
CA THR A 54 -39.62 43.56 -23.84
C THR A 54 -39.95 43.35 -22.37
N LYS A 55 -40.56 44.41 -21.81
CA LYS A 55 -41.77 44.41 -20.97
C LYS A 55 -41.76 43.69 -19.61
N ILE A 56 -41.61 44.54 -18.59
CA ILE A 56 -41.94 44.36 -17.17
C ILE A 56 -43.47 44.12 -16.98
N PRO A 57 -43.90 43.36 -15.95
CA PRO A 57 -44.75 43.95 -14.91
C PRO A 57 -44.18 43.58 -13.52
N SER A 58 -43.61 44.53 -12.77
CA SER A 58 -44.24 45.53 -11.92
C SER A 58 -44.50 45.02 -10.50
N ARG A 59 -43.59 45.41 -9.61
CA ARG A 59 -43.68 45.64 -8.16
C ARG A 59 -44.35 44.59 -7.26
N VAL A 60 -43.52 44.03 -6.38
CA VAL A 60 -43.75 44.16 -4.93
C VAL A 60 -42.47 44.75 -4.32
N PRO A 61 -42.50 45.91 -3.64
CA PRO A 61 -41.37 46.37 -2.85
C PRO A 61 -41.39 45.62 -1.52
N LEU A 62 -40.47 44.66 -1.33
CA LEU A 62 -40.19 44.21 0.03
C LEU A 62 -39.19 45.19 0.66
N SER A 63 -39.71 45.90 1.64
CA SER A 63 -39.01 46.70 2.63
C SER A 63 -37.83 45.94 3.23
N ALA A 64 -36.76 46.71 3.48
CA ALA A 64 -35.58 46.28 4.20
C ALA A 64 -35.94 45.65 5.54
N GLU A 65 -35.65 44.36 5.69
CA GLU A 65 -35.38 43.75 6.98
C GLU A 65 -33.91 43.35 6.98
N GLN A 66 -33.09 44.25 7.53
CA GLN A 66 -31.79 43.89 8.07
C GLN A 66 -32.03 42.82 9.14
N LYS A 67 -31.83 41.55 8.78
CA LYS A 67 -31.62 40.48 9.75
C LYS A 67 -30.14 40.24 9.83
N ASP A 68 -29.63 40.45 11.04
CA ASP A 68 -28.25 40.29 11.44
C ASP A 68 -27.58 39.10 10.75
N GLU A 69 -26.59 39.42 9.92
CA GLU A 69 -25.66 38.48 9.34
C GLU A 69 -24.77 37.94 10.47
N LYS A 70 -25.32 37.03 11.29
CA LYS A 70 -24.49 36.18 12.13
C LYS A 70 -23.77 35.27 11.15
N ALA A 71 -22.49 35.56 10.91
CA ALA A 71 -21.60 34.69 10.18
C ALA A 71 -21.84 33.25 10.63
N PHE A 72 -22.32 32.41 9.71
CA PHE A 72 -22.46 30.99 9.96
C PHE A 72 -21.08 30.50 10.44
N PRO A 73 -20.99 29.87 11.63
CA PRO A 73 -19.73 29.25 12.03
C PRO A 73 -19.33 28.33 10.89
N SER A 74 -18.14 28.54 10.31
CA SER A 74 -17.76 27.97 9.01
C SER A 74 -18.25 26.53 8.92
N ASP A 75 -19.22 26.28 8.03
CA ASP A 75 -19.94 25.00 7.91
C ASP A 75 -18.98 23.81 7.74
N GLU A 76 -17.76 24.09 7.30
CA GLU A 76 -16.63 23.18 7.22
C GLU A 76 -16.29 22.50 8.55
N ASN A 77 -16.32 23.21 9.68
CA ASN A 77 -15.91 22.64 10.97
C ASN A 77 -17.01 21.76 11.59
N PHE A 78 -18.27 22.14 11.40
CA PHE A 78 -19.44 21.33 11.80
C PHE A 78 -19.57 20.08 10.91
N ALA A 79 -19.46 20.24 9.59
CA ALA A 79 -19.47 19.12 8.65
C ALA A 79 -18.30 18.16 8.92
N LYS A 80 -17.10 18.67 9.23
CA LYS A 80 -15.94 17.84 9.58
C LYS A 80 -16.16 17.02 10.85
N GLN A 81 -16.81 17.59 11.87
CA GLN A 81 -17.12 16.86 13.11
C GLN A 81 -18.15 15.76 12.89
N GLU A 82 -19.19 16.00 12.09
CA GLU A 82 -20.19 14.97 11.77
C GLU A 82 -19.63 13.88 10.85
N ILE A 83 -18.78 14.24 9.88
CA ILE A 83 -18.05 13.27 9.04
C ILE A 83 -17.14 12.39 9.90
N LEU A 84 -16.39 12.97 10.84
CA LEU A 84 -15.53 12.21 11.76
C LEU A 84 -16.32 11.23 12.62
N LYS A 85 -17.49 11.62 13.14
CA LYS A 85 -18.35 10.70 13.92
C LYS A 85 -18.89 9.56 13.07
N ILE A 86 -19.32 9.85 11.84
CA ILE A 86 -19.80 8.83 10.90
C ILE A 86 -18.66 7.89 10.51
N GLU A 87 -17.45 8.39 10.29
CA GLU A 87 -16.26 7.57 10.06
C GLU A 87 -15.92 6.70 11.28
N GLU A 88 -15.98 7.24 12.49
CA GLU A 88 -15.78 6.50 13.74
C GLU A 88 -16.85 5.41 13.94
N GLU A 89 -18.12 5.70 13.64
CA GLU A 89 -19.21 4.72 13.70
C GLU A 89 -19.08 3.67 12.59
N TRP A 90 -18.76 4.06 11.36
CA TRP A 90 -18.53 3.13 10.26
C TRP A 90 -17.37 2.18 10.55
N ASN A 91 -16.25 2.70 11.07
CA ASN A 91 -15.10 1.91 11.49
C ASN A 91 -15.42 0.99 12.68
N ARG A 92 -16.34 1.41 13.56
CA ARG A 92 -16.86 0.59 14.67
C ARG A 92 -17.76 -0.55 14.18
N TYR A 93 -18.55 -0.34 13.13
CA TYR A 93 -19.49 -1.31 12.58
C TYR A 93 -18.92 -2.21 11.48
N SER A 94 -17.83 -1.80 10.82
CA SER A 94 -17.10 -2.61 9.84
C SER A 94 -15.65 -2.84 10.28
N PRO A 95 -15.40 -3.62 11.35
CA PRO A 95 -14.06 -4.08 11.62
C PRO A 95 -13.61 -4.91 10.41
N GLU A 96 -12.64 -4.41 9.67
CA GLU A 96 -12.02 -5.19 8.61
C GLU A 96 -11.55 -6.51 9.25
N ASP A 97 -12.10 -7.63 8.79
CA ASP A 97 -11.77 -8.96 9.31
C ASP A 97 -10.24 -9.06 9.38
N PRO A 98 -9.63 -9.13 10.59
CA PRO A 98 -8.20 -9.01 10.75
C PRO A 98 -7.45 -10.06 9.94
N LYS A 99 -8.04 -11.25 9.74
CA LYS A 99 -7.48 -12.29 8.91
C LYS A 99 -7.46 -11.90 7.43
N LYS A 100 -8.54 -11.29 6.93
CA LYS A 100 -8.57 -10.74 5.56
C LYS A 100 -7.60 -9.58 5.38
N LEU A 101 -7.48 -8.70 6.37
CA LEU A 101 -6.51 -7.60 6.34
C LEU A 101 -5.07 -8.14 6.27
N ALA A 102 -4.72 -9.14 7.10
CA ALA A 102 -3.42 -9.78 7.05
C ALA A 102 -3.12 -10.39 5.66
N ALA A 103 -4.10 -11.07 5.05
CA ALA A 103 -3.95 -11.63 3.70
C ALA A 103 -3.77 -10.55 2.62
N LYS A 104 -4.51 -9.44 2.71
CA LYS A 104 -4.36 -8.29 1.81
C LYS A 104 -2.96 -7.68 1.93
N LEU A 105 -2.48 -7.46 3.15
CA LEU A 105 -1.13 -6.93 3.41
C LEU A 105 -0.05 -7.85 2.85
N SER A 106 -0.14 -9.16 3.07
CA SER A 106 0.80 -10.12 2.47
C SER A 106 0.77 -10.07 0.95
N THR A 107 -0.40 -9.87 0.35
CA THR A 107 -0.54 -9.73 -1.11
C THR A 107 0.09 -8.43 -1.62
N LEU A 108 -0.10 -7.32 -0.91
CA LEU A 108 0.56 -6.03 -1.23
C LEU A 108 2.07 -6.15 -1.13
N GLY A 109 2.59 -6.85 -0.11
CA GLY A 109 4.00 -7.18 0.01
C GLY A 109 4.52 -7.93 -1.22
N ALA A 110 3.79 -8.96 -1.67
CA ALA A 110 4.16 -9.73 -2.86
C ALA A 110 4.16 -8.88 -4.14
N ILE A 111 3.18 -7.99 -4.30
CA ILE A 111 3.12 -7.05 -5.43
C ILE A 111 4.34 -6.12 -5.41
N LYS A 112 4.65 -5.51 -4.26
CA LYS A 112 5.82 -4.63 -4.11
C LYS A 112 7.12 -5.37 -4.40
N GLN A 113 7.25 -6.60 -3.94
CA GLN A 113 8.40 -7.45 -4.23
C GLN A 113 8.54 -7.77 -5.73
N LYS A 114 7.43 -7.97 -6.45
CA LYS A 114 7.44 -8.13 -7.92
C LYS A 114 7.94 -6.88 -8.65
N PHE A 115 7.64 -5.69 -8.13
CA PHE A 115 8.18 -4.43 -8.62
C PHE A 115 9.57 -4.07 -8.04
N ARG A 116 10.26 -5.04 -7.39
CA ARG A 116 11.58 -4.86 -6.76
C ARG A 116 11.62 -3.77 -5.67
N ASP A 117 10.46 -3.33 -5.19
CA ASP A 117 10.31 -2.43 -4.04
C ASP A 117 10.35 -3.25 -2.75
N TYR A 118 11.52 -3.82 -2.47
CA TYR A 118 11.72 -4.77 -1.37
C TYR A 118 11.55 -4.14 0.02
N LYS A 119 11.95 -2.87 0.19
CA LYS A 119 11.80 -2.15 1.46
C LYS A 119 10.32 -2.02 1.82
N THR A 120 9.48 -1.59 0.87
CA THR A 120 8.04 -1.50 1.10
C THR A 120 7.39 -2.88 1.24
N ALA A 121 7.88 -3.89 0.50
CA ALA A 121 7.40 -5.27 0.65
C ALA A 121 7.58 -5.79 2.09
N ILE A 122 8.76 -5.57 2.68
CA ILE A 122 9.06 -5.95 4.06
C ILE A 122 8.07 -5.29 5.03
N LEU A 123 7.80 -3.99 4.88
CA LEU A 123 6.85 -3.27 5.75
C LEU A 123 5.45 -3.90 5.69
N PHE A 124 4.97 -4.26 4.51
CA PHE A 124 3.66 -4.92 4.37
C PHE A 124 3.65 -6.33 4.97
N TYR A 125 4.72 -7.10 4.80
CA TYR A 125 4.84 -8.41 5.43
C TYR A 125 4.89 -8.31 6.96
N GLU A 126 5.61 -7.34 7.53
CA GLU A 126 5.65 -7.13 8.98
C GLU A 126 4.29 -6.75 9.55
N GLN A 127 3.53 -5.89 8.87
CA GLN A 127 2.16 -5.58 9.26
C GLN A 127 1.25 -6.82 9.22
N SER A 128 1.37 -7.65 8.17
CA SER A 128 0.63 -8.90 8.07
C SER A 128 0.97 -9.89 9.19
N LEU A 129 2.26 -10.09 9.46
CA LEU A 129 2.75 -10.99 10.52
C LEU A 129 2.30 -10.50 11.90
N ALA A 130 2.36 -9.19 12.16
CA ALA A 130 1.92 -8.61 13.43
C ALA A 130 0.42 -8.84 13.69
N ILE A 131 -0.41 -8.84 12.64
CA ILE A 131 -1.84 -9.18 12.79
C ILE A 131 -2.01 -10.68 13.04
N GLN A 132 -1.32 -11.53 12.27
CA GLN A 132 -1.39 -12.99 12.47
C GLN A 132 -0.91 -13.40 13.87
N ASP A 133 0.13 -12.76 14.41
CA ASP A 133 0.60 -12.96 15.78
C ASP A 133 -0.49 -12.62 16.81
N ARG A 134 -1.17 -11.48 16.64
CA ARG A 134 -2.30 -11.08 17.52
C ARG A 134 -3.47 -12.04 17.46
N LEU A 135 -3.65 -12.73 16.33
CA LEU A 135 -4.68 -13.76 16.14
C LEU A 135 -4.24 -15.14 16.65
N GLY A 136 -2.99 -15.31 17.09
CA GLY A 136 -2.44 -16.61 17.50
C GLY A 136 -2.16 -17.56 16.32
N GLU A 137 -2.03 -17.03 15.11
CA GLU A 137 -1.76 -17.80 13.89
C GLU A 137 -0.26 -17.91 13.57
N ASN A 138 0.62 -17.69 14.54
CA ASN A 138 2.09 -17.69 14.37
C ASN A 138 2.73 -19.04 13.98
N LYS A 139 1.93 -20.11 13.96
CA LYS A 139 2.31 -21.44 13.45
C LYS A 139 1.46 -21.90 12.27
N SER A 140 0.73 -20.98 11.63
CA SER A 140 -0.06 -21.30 10.44
C SER A 140 0.82 -21.40 9.20
N ARG A 141 0.27 -22.05 8.15
CA ARG A 141 0.95 -22.13 6.84
C ARG A 141 1.06 -20.73 6.22
N GLU A 142 0.04 -19.89 6.41
CA GLU A 142 -0.01 -18.52 5.93
C GLU A 142 1.10 -17.67 6.56
N TYR A 143 1.33 -17.80 7.87
CA TYR A 143 2.40 -17.10 8.57
C TYR A 143 3.78 -17.50 8.03
N ALA A 144 4.01 -18.80 7.87
CA ALA A 144 5.25 -19.33 7.30
C ALA A 144 5.48 -18.80 5.88
N LEU A 145 4.44 -18.75 5.04
CA LEU A 145 4.55 -18.21 3.69
C LEU A 145 4.87 -16.71 3.69
N THR A 146 4.20 -15.91 4.51
CA THR A 146 4.48 -14.47 4.63
C THR A 146 5.91 -14.24 5.10
N LEU A 147 6.38 -15.01 6.10
CA LEU A 147 7.74 -14.91 6.61
C LEU A 147 8.79 -15.38 5.58
N TYR A 148 8.49 -16.42 4.81
CA TYR A 148 9.33 -16.88 3.71
C TYR A 148 9.52 -15.79 2.65
N LEU A 149 8.43 -15.15 2.20
CA LEU A 149 8.50 -14.05 1.24
C LEU A 149 9.27 -12.85 1.78
N LYS A 150 9.08 -12.53 3.07
CA LYS A 150 9.85 -11.51 3.79
C LYS A 150 11.35 -11.83 3.75
N SER A 151 11.75 -13.07 4.05
CA SER A 151 13.16 -13.49 4.05
C SER A 151 13.83 -13.28 2.69
N ILE A 152 13.10 -13.53 1.59
CA ILE A 152 13.59 -13.27 0.23
C ILE A 152 13.80 -11.76 0.03
N ALA A 153 12.86 -10.93 0.46
CA ALA A 153 12.96 -9.47 0.34
C ALA A 153 14.12 -8.91 1.18
N GLU A 154 14.30 -9.40 2.42
CA GLU A 154 15.43 -9.06 3.29
C GLU A 154 16.77 -9.41 2.63
N PHE A 155 16.88 -10.61 2.08
CA PHE A 155 18.09 -11.04 1.36
C PHE A 155 18.37 -10.15 0.15
N ARG A 156 17.34 -9.76 -0.62
CA ARG A 156 17.48 -8.91 -1.82
C ARG A 156 17.99 -7.50 -1.52
N ILE A 157 17.80 -6.98 -0.30
CA ILE A 157 18.32 -5.68 0.11
C ILE A 157 19.59 -5.77 0.95
N GLY A 158 20.24 -6.95 0.99
CA GLY A 158 21.49 -7.16 1.72
C GLY A 158 21.32 -7.34 3.24
N GLN A 159 20.08 -7.46 3.75
CA GLN A 159 19.83 -7.78 5.16
C GLN A 159 19.97 -9.28 5.41
N THR A 160 21.08 -9.86 4.97
CA THR A 160 21.26 -11.31 4.91
C THR A 160 21.09 -12.00 6.25
N CYS A 161 21.70 -11.49 7.33
CA CYS A 161 21.57 -12.12 8.63
C CYS A 161 20.14 -12.06 9.18
N ARG A 162 19.34 -11.04 8.82
CA ARG A 162 17.90 -11.05 9.15
C ARG A 162 17.16 -12.10 8.34
N ALA A 163 17.48 -12.23 7.05
CA ALA A 163 16.92 -13.28 6.20
C ALA A 163 17.21 -14.69 6.74
N VAL A 164 18.42 -14.92 7.28
CA VAL A 164 18.78 -16.19 7.97
C VAL A 164 17.88 -16.45 9.17
N VAL A 165 17.62 -15.45 10.00
CA VAL A 165 16.71 -15.60 11.15
C VAL A 165 15.28 -15.87 10.68
N SER A 166 14.79 -15.10 9.70
CA SER A 166 13.44 -15.28 9.15
C SER A 166 13.24 -16.67 8.55
N ILE A 167 14.20 -17.16 7.74
CA ILE A 167 14.07 -18.48 7.10
C ILE A 167 14.22 -19.63 8.10
N GLN A 168 15.00 -19.47 9.18
CA GLN A 168 15.09 -20.44 10.27
C GLN A 168 13.71 -20.65 10.92
N SER A 169 13.01 -19.56 11.25
CA SER A 169 11.65 -19.63 11.79
C SER A 169 10.66 -20.29 10.81
N VAL A 170 10.82 -20.08 9.50
CA VAL A 170 9.98 -20.75 8.48
C VAL A 170 10.17 -22.26 8.51
N ILE A 171 11.42 -22.73 8.58
CA ILE A 171 11.75 -24.16 8.66
C ILE A 171 11.10 -24.78 9.90
N GLU A 172 11.20 -24.11 11.05
CA GLU A 172 10.59 -24.56 12.31
C GLU A 172 9.06 -24.69 12.21
N ILE A 173 8.39 -23.72 11.57
CA ILE A 173 6.93 -23.78 11.39
C ILE A 173 6.54 -24.90 10.43
N TYR A 174 7.25 -25.07 9.31
CA TYR A 174 6.93 -26.16 8.38
C TYR A 174 7.16 -27.55 8.99
N HIS A 175 8.21 -27.72 9.78
CA HIS A 175 8.39 -28.95 10.56
C HIS A 175 7.25 -29.17 11.56
N PHE A 176 6.83 -28.12 12.28
CA PHE A 176 5.70 -28.20 13.21
C PHE A 176 4.40 -28.63 12.49
N LEU A 177 4.20 -28.17 11.26
CA LEU A 177 3.04 -28.52 10.43
C LEU A 177 3.16 -29.88 9.73
N GLY A 178 4.32 -30.55 9.80
CA GLY A 178 4.60 -31.78 9.04
C GLY A 178 4.77 -31.56 7.53
N ASP A 179 5.00 -30.32 7.09
CA ASP A 179 5.18 -29.94 5.69
C ASP A 179 6.66 -30.07 5.29
N VAL A 180 7.13 -31.32 5.18
CA VAL A 180 8.55 -31.65 4.97
C VAL A 180 9.09 -31.08 3.66
N ASP A 181 8.31 -31.13 2.59
CA ASP A 181 8.72 -30.60 1.27
C ASP A 181 8.99 -29.10 1.33
N SER A 182 8.12 -28.33 2.00
CA SER A 182 8.31 -26.89 2.17
C SER A 182 9.47 -26.56 3.10
N ALA A 183 9.71 -27.39 4.12
CA ALA A 183 10.86 -27.25 5.00
C ALA A 183 12.19 -27.42 4.23
N ILE A 184 12.31 -28.48 3.41
CA ILE A 184 13.50 -28.72 2.57
C ILE A 184 13.74 -27.54 1.61
N GLN A 185 12.69 -27.00 0.99
CA GLN A 185 12.83 -25.81 0.14
C GLN A 185 13.36 -24.60 0.93
N ALA A 186 12.90 -24.41 2.17
CA ALA A 186 13.37 -23.34 3.03
C ALA A 186 14.83 -23.57 3.49
N GLU A 187 15.25 -24.82 3.70
CA GLU A 187 16.64 -25.20 4.02
C GLU A 187 17.62 -24.83 2.90
N ASP A 188 17.24 -24.99 1.63
CA ASP A 188 18.05 -24.55 0.49
C ASP A 188 18.29 -23.03 0.53
N SER A 189 17.24 -22.27 0.85
CA SER A 189 17.32 -20.82 1.03
C SER A 189 18.17 -20.47 2.25
N PHE A 190 18.04 -21.19 3.36
CA PHE A 190 18.85 -21.02 4.56
C PHE A 190 20.33 -21.24 4.28
N LYS A 191 20.70 -22.31 3.57
CA LYS A 191 22.09 -22.58 3.17
C LYS A 191 22.65 -21.43 2.34
N LYS A 192 21.87 -20.92 1.38
CA LYS A 192 22.25 -19.77 0.58
C LYS A 192 22.43 -18.52 1.44
N TYR A 193 21.45 -18.15 2.27
CA TYR A 193 21.55 -16.92 3.07
C TYR A 193 22.70 -16.99 4.06
N SER A 194 22.91 -18.15 4.68
CA SER A 194 23.98 -18.38 5.66
C SER A 194 25.37 -18.20 5.08
N SER A 195 25.59 -18.48 3.78
CA SER A 195 26.91 -18.25 3.16
C SER A 195 27.25 -16.76 3.01
N PHE A 196 26.27 -15.87 3.07
CA PHE A 196 26.45 -14.42 2.97
C PHE A 196 26.29 -13.69 4.33
N CYS A 197 25.97 -14.42 5.41
CA CYS A 197 25.92 -13.86 6.76
C CYS A 197 27.22 -14.22 7.49
N PRO A 198 28.13 -13.25 7.75
CA PRO A 198 29.39 -13.54 8.41
C PRO A 198 29.16 -14.10 9.81
N LYS A 199 29.92 -15.14 10.17
CA LYS A 199 29.99 -15.63 11.55
C LYS A 199 30.87 -14.67 12.33
N ASN A 200 30.30 -14.01 13.34
CA ASN A 200 31.07 -13.23 14.31
C ASN A 200 31.98 -14.14 15.13
#